data_AF-A0A7D3X8P3-F1
#
_entry.id   AF-A0A7D3X8P3-F1
#
_cell.length_a   1.000
_cell.length_b   1.000
_cell.length_c   1.000
_cell.angle_alpha   90.00
_cell.angle_beta   90.00
_cell.angle_gamma   90.00
#
_symmetry.space_group_name_H-M   'P 1'
#
loop_
_entity.id
_entity.type
_entity.pdbx_description
1 polymer ?
#
loop_
_entity_poly.entity_id
_entity_poly.type
_entity_poly.pdbx_seq_one_letter_code
_entity_poly.pdbx_strand_id
1 'polypeptide(L)'
;MTPARLLFSALTLSLAASGCSIFHRHHDTPPPVVETVRTPDSPTPPTAARDLADAMTTVLHLRPDQTSKVRQVLSSTVEQANAARQQYPAQSPQFKAAVTRINTSSDKQLRAILGPTTYREMQVKQAQIQAEMQRR
;
A
#
# COMPACT_ATOMS: atom_id res chain seq x y z
N MET A 1 -30.32 -35.91 45.88
CA MET A 1 -29.41 -36.92 45.29
C MET A 1 -28.17 -36.19 44.78
N THR A 2 -27.10 -36.19 45.57
CA THR A 2 -25.71 -35.93 45.11
C THR A 2 -24.97 -37.26 45.22
N PRO A 3 -24.05 -37.58 44.29
CA PRO A 3 -22.63 -37.35 44.60
C PRO A 3 -21.82 -36.87 43.36
N ALA A 4 -20.83 -35.98 43.55
CA ALA A 4 -19.38 -36.29 43.54
C ALA A 4 -18.84 -36.70 42.15
N ARG A 5 -17.69 -36.24 41.63
CA ARG A 5 -16.33 -36.12 42.16
C ARG A 5 -15.55 -35.18 41.20
N LEU A 6 -14.84 -34.14 41.62
CA LEU A 6 -13.42 -34.12 42.04
C LEU A 6 -12.50 -35.08 41.25
N LEU A 7 -11.46 -34.55 40.58
CA LEU A 7 -10.05 -35.01 40.58
C LEU A 7 -9.23 -34.25 39.50
N PHE A 8 -8.31 -33.36 39.91
CA PHE A 8 -6.83 -33.55 39.97
C PHE A 8 -6.15 -33.58 38.57
N SER A 9 -5.42 -32.52 38.18
CA SER A 9 -4.00 -32.22 38.50
C SER A 9 -2.98 -33.05 37.71
N ALA A 10 -2.10 -32.34 36.97
CA ALA A 10 -0.71 -32.65 36.57
C ALA A 10 -0.46 -32.09 35.15
N LEU A 11 0.14 -30.92 34.96
CA LEU A 11 1.59 -30.65 35.06
C LEU A 11 2.45 -31.75 34.41
N THR A 12 2.94 -31.51 33.20
CA THR A 12 4.33 -31.84 32.85
C THR A 12 4.82 -30.89 31.77
N LEU A 13 5.70 -30.02 32.22
CA LEU A 13 6.56 -29.12 31.47
C LEU A 13 7.69 -29.99 30.90
N SER A 14 7.70 -30.27 29.60
CA SER A 14 8.84 -30.92 28.95
C SER A 14 9.70 -29.86 28.26
N LEU A 15 10.66 -29.40 29.06
CA LEU A 15 11.78 -28.56 28.68
C LEU A 15 12.82 -29.44 27.97
N ALA A 16 12.85 -29.42 26.64
CA ALA A 16 13.95 -29.99 25.86
C ALA A 16 14.91 -28.87 25.45
N ALA A 17 15.84 -28.55 26.36
CA ALA A 17 17.01 -27.76 26.05
C ALA A 17 18.04 -28.65 25.32
N SER A 18 18.00 -28.64 24.00
CA SER A 18 19.10 -29.17 23.17
C SER A 18 19.94 -27.99 22.71
N GLY A 19 21.05 -27.76 23.41
CA GLY A 19 22.06 -26.79 23.05
C GLY A 19 22.82 -27.22 21.80
N CYS A 20 22.80 -26.37 20.78
CA CYS A 20 23.79 -26.36 19.71
C CYS A 20 24.67 -25.12 19.90
N SER A 21 25.71 -25.25 20.72
CA SER A 21 26.85 -24.34 20.71
C SER A 21 27.73 -24.68 19.51
N ILE A 22 27.44 -24.10 18.33
CA ILE A 22 28.29 -24.23 17.15
C ILE A 22 28.44 -22.85 16.49
N PHE A 23 29.61 -22.25 16.74
CA PHE A 23 30.30 -21.24 15.94
C PHE A 23 29.54 -19.96 15.54
N HIS A 24 29.78 -18.89 16.30
CA HIS A 24 29.64 -17.52 15.82
C HIS A 24 30.67 -17.26 14.71
N ARG A 25 30.26 -17.45 13.45
CA ARG A 25 30.88 -16.78 12.32
C ARG A 25 30.04 -15.54 12.06
N HIS A 26 30.60 -14.37 12.35
CA HIS A 26 30.04 -13.09 11.91
C HIS A 26 29.98 -13.12 10.37
N HIS A 27 28.85 -13.53 9.83
CA HIS A 27 28.42 -13.13 8.50
C HIS A 27 27.60 -11.87 8.70
N ASP A 28 28.06 -10.76 8.12
CA ASP A 28 27.28 -9.55 7.89
C ASP A 28 25.99 -9.94 7.19
N THR A 29 24.97 -10.23 7.99
CA THR A 29 23.62 -10.46 7.52
C THR A 29 23.01 -9.06 7.44
N PRO A 30 22.70 -8.52 6.24
CA PRO A 30 21.94 -7.29 6.16
C PRO A 30 20.64 -7.47 6.97
N PRO A 31 20.19 -6.43 7.70
CA PRO A 31 19.08 -6.56 8.63
C PRO A 31 17.86 -7.20 7.93
N PRO A 32 17.14 -8.11 8.60
CA PRO A 32 15.96 -8.73 8.02
C PRO A 32 15.01 -7.62 7.59
N VAL A 33 14.74 -7.55 6.29
CA VAL A 33 13.67 -6.72 5.76
C VAL A 33 12.39 -7.29 6.36
N VAL A 34 11.94 -6.70 7.45
CA VAL A 34 10.63 -7.01 8.03
C VAL A 34 9.64 -6.61 6.96
N GLU A 35 9.09 -7.60 6.26
CA GLU A 35 7.99 -7.42 5.33
C GLU A 35 6.82 -6.89 6.15
N THR A 36 6.71 -5.56 6.22
CA THR A 36 5.65 -4.90 6.98
C THR A 36 4.32 -5.30 6.34
N VAL A 37 3.61 -6.22 6.98
CA VAL A 37 2.26 -6.62 6.59
C VAL A 37 1.41 -5.36 6.50
N ARG A 38 1.09 -4.92 5.28
CA ARG A 38 0.30 -3.72 5.06
C ARG A 38 -1.14 -4.00 5.42
N THR A 39 -1.63 -3.30 6.43
CA THR A 39 -3.05 -3.23 6.72
C THR A 39 -3.74 -2.26 5.74
N PRO A 40 -5.06 -2.39 5.51
CA PRO A 40 -5.83 -1.41 4.73
C PRO A 40 -5.71 0.04 5.24
N ASP A 41 -5.27 0.22 6.49
CA ASP A 41 -5.05 1.51 7.16
C ASP A 41 -3.59 1.99 7.11
N SER A 42 -2.68 1.23 6.48
CA SER A 42 -1.28 1.63 6.29
C SER A 42 -1.13 2.74 5.23
N PRO A 43 -0.30 3.79 5.45
CA PRO A 43 -0.08 4.88 4.49
C PRO A 43 0.37 4.36 3.12
N THR A 44 -0.14 4.98 2.05
CA THR A 44 0.31 4.71 0.69
C THR A 44 1.74 5.24 0.54
N PRO A 45 2.68 4.44 0.03
CA PRO A 45 4.07 4.87 -0.06
C PRO A 45 4.21 5.94 -1.15
N PRO A 46 5.17 6.87 -1.00
CA PRO A 46 5.45 7.86 -2.03
C PRO A 46 5.80 7.26 -3.40
N THR A 47 6.40 6.06 -3.41
CA THR A 47 6.78 5.35 -4.65
C THR A 47 5.56 4.99 -5.50
N ALA A 48 4.40 4.70 -4.89
CA ALA A 48 3.20 4.30 -5.63
C ALA A 48 2.74 5.35 -6.65
N ALA A 49 2.94 6.64 -6.36
CA ALA A 49 2.63 7.71 -7.31
C ALA A 49 3.58 7.69 -8.53
N ARG A 50 4.87 7.43 -8.30
CA ARG A 50 5.86 7.28 -9.36
C ARG A 50 5.55 6.07 -10.21
N ASP A 51 5.31 4.93 -9.58
CA ASP A 51 5.03 3.67 -10.27
C ASP A 51 3.78 3.80 -11.13
N LEU A 52 2.73 4.47 -10.63
CA LEU A 52 1.50 4.71 -11.39
C LEU A 52 1.71 5.66 -12.56
N ALA A 53 2.48 6.73 -12.38
CA ALA A 53 2.84 7.60 -13.49
C ALA A 53 3.62 6.85 -14.57
N ASP A 54 4.53 5.96 -14.18
CA ASP A 54 5.32 5.16 -15.11
C ASP A 54 4.45 4.11 -15.82
N ALA A 55 3.52 3.45 -15.13
CA ALA A 55 2.54 2.54 -15.72
C ALA A 55 1.62 3.26 -16.73
N MET A 56 1.11 4.45 -16.37
CA MET A 56 0.34 5.29 -17.29
C MET A 56 1.18 5.69 -18.51
N THR A 57 2.47 6.00 -18.31
CA THR A 57 3.39 6.35 -19.39
C THR A 57 3.59 5.18 -20.35
N THR A 58 3.81 3.98 -19.84
CA THR A 58 3.94 2.76 -20.66
C THR A 58 2.67 2.50 -21.46
N VAL A 59 1.50 2.51 -20.81
CA VAL A 59 0.24 2.08 -21.45
C VAL A 59 -0.33 3.13 -22.42
N LEU A 60 -0.15 4.40 -22.11
CA LEU A 60 -0.72 5.53 -22.87
C LEU A 60 0.32 6.25 -23.74
N HIS A 61 1.58 5.79 -23.72
CA HIS A 61 2.68 6.39 -24.48
C HIS A 61 2.82 7.89 -24.23
N LEU A 62 2.80 8.28 -22.95
CA LEU A 62 2.85 9.69 -22.56
C LEU A 62 4.20 10.30 -22.92
N ARG A 63 4.17 11.59 -23.30
CA ARG A 63 5.40 12.37 -23.51
C ARG A 63 6.10 12.66 -22.17
N PRO A 64 7.42 12.87 -22.16
CA PRO A 64 8.17 13.12 -20.92
C PRO A 64 7.64 14.29 -20.07
N ASP A 65 7.15 15.35 -20.71
CA ASP A 65 6.55 16.50 -20.04
C ASP A 65 5.22 16.15 -19.37
N GLN A 66 4.39 15.34 -20.04
CA GLN A 66 3.13 14.84 -19.49
C GLN A 66 3.37 13.86 -18.34
N THR A 67 4.33 12.93 -18.49
CA THR A 67 4.73 12.00 -17.43
C THR A 67 5.15 12.74 -16.17
N SER A 68 5.98 13.78 -16.30
CA SER A 68 6.46 14.56 -15.17
C SER A 68 5.32 15.28 -14.44
N LYS A 69 4.38 15.87 -15.19
CA LYS A 69 3.19 16.53 -14.65
C LYS A 69 2.23 15.54 -13.99
N VAL A 70 1.98 14.39 -14.63
CA VAL A 70 1.14 13.32 -14.07
C VAL A 70 1.74 12.82 -12.75
N ARG A 71 3.05 12.56 -12.72
CA ARG A 71 3.75 12.15 -11.49
C ARG A 71 3.57 13.17 -10.37
N GLN A 72 3.74 14.45 -10.66
CA GLN A 72 3.53 15.52 -9.67
C GLN A 72 2.10 15.52 -9.09
N VAL A 73 1.08 15.40 -9.95
CA VAL A 73 -0.33 15.33 -9.53
C VAL A 73 -0.56 14.10 -8.65
N LEU A 74 -0.08 12.93 -9.06
CA LEU A 74 -0.25 11.69 -8.30
C LEU A 74 0.49 11.73 -6.96
N SER A 75 1.71 12.28 -6.91
CA SER A 75 2.47 12.45 -5.66
C SER A 75 1.72 13.34 -4.68
N SER A 76 1.23 14.50 -5.14
CA SER A 76 0.43 15.39 -4.29
C SER A 76 -0.89 14.73 -3.84
N THR A 77 -1.50 13.92 -4.70
CA THR A 77 -2.72 13.16 -4.35
C THR A 77 -2.44 12.17 -3.23
N VAL A 78 -1.34 11.42 -3.29
CA VAL A 78 -0.92 10.48 -2.26
C VAL A 78 -0.62 11.19 -0.94
N GLU A 79 0.08 12.31 -0.98
CA GLU A 79 0.35 13.14 0.21
C GLU A 79 -0.93 13.61 0.88
N GLN A 80 -1.87 14.18 0.11
CA GLN A 80 -3.15 14.64 0.62
C GLN A 80 -4.00 13.49 1.19
N ALA A 81 -4.03 12.34 0.51
CA ALA A 81 -4.76 11.17 0.97
C ALA A 81 -4.17 10.61 2.28
N ASN A 82 -2.84 10.54 2.39
CA ASN A 82 -2.16 10.13 3.62
C ASN A 82 -2.41 11.11 4.77
N ALA A 83 -2.38 12.42 4.50
CA ALA A 83 -2.71 13.44 5.49
C ALA A 83 -4.16 13.31 5.98
N ALA A 84 -5.11 13.07 5.06
CA ALA A 84 -6.51 12.84 5.41
C ALA A 84 -6.70 11.59 6.30
N ARG A 85 -5.89 10.54 6.09
CA ARG A 85 -5.91 9.32 6.93
C ARG A 85 -5.36 9.54 8.32
N GLN A 86 -4.42 10.47 8.49
CA GLN A 86 -3.94 10.88 9.81
C GLN A 86 -4.96 11.73 10.55
N GLN A 87 -5.76 12.52 9.81
CA GLN A 87 -6.73 13.44 10.38
C GLN A 87 -8.07 12.78 10.74
N TYR A 88 -8.53 11.80 9.96
CA TYR A 88 -9.84 11.19 10.12
C TYR A 88 -9.73 9.70 10.40
N PRO A 89 -10.59 9.13 11.29
CA PRO A 89 -10.67 7.69 11.46
C PRO A 89 -10.93 6.99 10.13
N ALA A 90 -10.28 5.85 9.95
CA ALA A 90 -10.50 4.98 8.80
C ALA A 90 -12.00 4.68 8.63
N GLN A 91 -12.46 4.63 7.37
CA GLN A 91 -13.84 4.34 6.99
C GLN A 91 -14.90 5.38 7.44
N SER A 92 -14.52 6.45 8.13
CA SER A 92 -15.44 7.52 8.52
C SER A 92 -16.04 8.25 7.32
N PRO A 93 -17.26 8.80 7.43
CA PRO A 93 -17.85 9.63 6.39
C PRO A 93 -16.97 10.83 6.02
N GLN A 94 -16.29 11.43 7.00
CA GLN A 94 -15.37 12.55 6.81
C GLN A 94 -14.16 12.15 5.98
N PHE A 95 -13.57 10.98 6.28
CA PHE A 95 -12.48 10.43 5.49
C PHE A 95 -12.92 10.18 4.04
N LYS A 96 -14.08 9.52 3.83
CA LYS A 96 -14.64 9.28 2.49
C LYS A 96 -14.87 10.58 1.72
N ALA A 97 -15.44 11.60 2.37
CA ALA A 97 -15.66 12.91 1.75
C ALA A 97 -14.35 13.64 1.40
N ALA A 98 -13.32 13.54 2.25
CA ALA A 98 -11.99 14.08 1.97
C ALA A 98 -11.35 13.40 0.75
N VAL A 99 -11.32 12.06 0.73
CA VAL A 99 -10.77 11.29 -0.39
C VAL A 99 -11.51 11.56 -1.69
N THR A 100 -12.85 11.63 -1.68
CA THR A 100 -13.63 11.97 -2.89
C THR A 100 -13.25 13.34 -3.44
N ARG A 101 -13.06 14.36 -2.58
CA ARG A 101 -12.64 15.70 -3.01
C ARG A 101 -11.23 15.68 -3.61
N ILE A 102 -10.30 14.99 -2.96
CA ILE A 102 -8.91 14.82 -3.43
C ILE A 102 -8.89 14.16 -4.81
N ASN A 103 -9.59 13.03 -4.96
CA ASN A 103 -9.66 12.30 -6.23
C ASN A 103 -10.33 13.12 -7.33
N THR A 104 -11.41 13.85 -7.02
CA THR A 104 -12.08 14.71 -8.00
C THR A 104 -11.17 15.85 -8.49
N SER A 105 -10.37 16.43 -7.60
CA SER A 105 -9.39 17.45 -7.97
C SER A 105 -8.28 16.86 -8.84
N SER A 106 -7.73 15.72 -8.43
CA SER A 106 -6.69 15.00 -9.17
C SER A 106 -7.15 14.62 -10.57
N ASP A 107 -8.37 14.09 -10.71
CA ASP A 107 -8.97 13.71 -11.99
C ASP A 107 -9.09 14.90 -12.97
N LYS A 108 -9.54 16.07 -12.47
CA LYS A 108 -9.59 17.29 -13.28
C LYS A 108 -8.21 17.72 -13.78
N GLN A 109 -7.19 17.64 -12.92
CA GLN A 109 -5.81 17.97 -13.30
C GLN A 109 -5.26 16.97 -14.32
N LEU A 110 -5.48 15.67 -14.11
CA LEU A 110 -5.09 14.63 -15.06
C LEU A 110 -5.76 14.84 -16.42
N ARG A 111 -7.06 15.15 -16.46
CA ARG A 111 -7.77 15.46 -17.70
C ARG A 111 -7.17 16.66 -18.43
N ALA A 112 -6.76 17.71 -17.70
CA ALA A 112 -6.14 18.88 -18.29
C ALA A 112 -4.73 18.58 -18.87
N ILE A 113 -3.94 17.75 -18.18
CA ILE A 113 -2.57 17.38 -18.61
C ILE A 113 -2.60 16.42 -19.80
N LEU A 114 -3.47 15.42 -19.76
CA LEU A 114 -3.57 14.37 -20.78
C LEU A 114 -4.32 14.87 -22.02
N GLY A 115 -5.26 15.80 -21.84
CA GLY A 115 -6.19 16.19 -22.89
C GLY A 115 -7.30 15.15 -23.11
N PRO A 116 -8.34 15.49 -23.89
CA PRO A 116 -9.57 14.69 -23.96
C PRO A 116 -9.36 13.30 -24.55
N THR A 117 -8.50 13.15 -25.57
CA THR A 117 -8.27 11.87 -26.26
C THR A 117 -7.53 10.89 -25.36
N THR A 118 -6.36 11.27 -24.86
CA THR A 118 -5.54 10.41 -23.99
C THR A 118 -6.22 10.14 -22.65
N TYR A 119 -6.99 11.10 -22.12
CA TYR A 119 -7.79 10.87 -20.92
C TYR A 119 -8.90 9.84 -21.15
N ARG A 120 -9.59 9.86 -22.30
CA ARG A 120 -10.55 8.80 -22.65
C ARG A 120 -9.85 7.44 -22.80
N GLU A 121 -8.70 7.42 -23.43
CA GLU A 121 -7.91 6.20 -23.57
C GLU A 121 -7.49 5.63 -22.21
N MET A 122 -7.07 6.48 -21.27
CA MET A 122 -6.80 6.09 -19.88
C MET A 122 -7.99 5.40 -19.23
N GLN A 123 -9.21 5.94 -19.41
CA GLN A 123 -10.43 5.34 -18.86
C GLN A 123 -10.70 3.96 -19.45
N VAL A 124 -10.54 3.80 -20.77
CA VAL A 124 -10.72 2.52 -21.47
C VAL A 124 -9.65 1.50 -21.06
N LYS A 125 -8.40 1.94 -20.91
CA LYS A 125 -7.25 1.09 -20.58
C LYS A 125 -6.98 0.98 -19.08
N GLN A 126 -7.93 1.34 -18.22
CA GLN A 126 -7.74 1.34 -16.77
C GLN A 126 -7.24 -0.03 -16.24
N ALA A 127 -7.82 -1.13 -16.72
CA ALA A 127 -7.39 -2.47 -16.34
C ALA A 127 -5.93 -2.78 -16.75
N GLN A 128 -5.50 -2.28 -17.92
CA GLN A 128 -4.13 -2.47 -18.39
C GLN A 128 -3.13 -1.66 -17.56
N ILE A 129 -3.50 -0.43 -17.18
CA ILE A 129 -2.69 0.41 -16.27
C ILE A 129 -2.54 -0.27 -14.91
N GLN A 130 -3.61 -0.85 -14.37
CA GLN A 130 -3.56 -1.60 -13.10
C GLN A 130 -2.70 -2.87 -13.22
N ALA A 131 -2.80 -3.61 -14.31
CA ALA A 131 -1.97 -4.78 -14.55
C ALA A 131 -0.48 -4.40 -14.68
N GLU A 132 -0.17 -3.29 -15.35
CA GLU A 132 1.19 -2.78 -15.44
C GLU A 132 1.72 -2.30 -14.08
N MET A 133 0.86 -1.72 -13.25
CA MET A 133 1.20 -1.36 -11.86
C MET A 133 1.58 -2.55 -11.00
N GLN A 134 0.95 -3.72 -11.20
CA GLN A 134 1.29 -4.93 -10.44
C GLN A 134 2.65 -5.52 -10.83
N ARG A 135 3.24 -5.07 -11.94
CA ARG A 135 4.57 -5.47 -12.40
C ARG A 135 5.69 -4.57 -11.86
N ARG A 136 5.33 -3.47 -11.20
CA ARG A 136 6.24 -2.50 -10.58
C ARG A 136 6.50 -2.91 -9.13
#